data_AF-A0A8B7CF85-F1
#
_entry.id   AF-A0A8B7CF85-F1
#
_cell.length_a   1.000
_cell.length_b   1.000
_cell.length_c   1.000
_cell.angle_alpha   90.00
_cell.angle_beta   90.00
_cell.angle_gamma   90.00
#
_symmetry.space_group_name_H-M   'P 1'
#
loop_
_entity.id
_entity.type
_entity.pdbx_description
1 polymer ?
#
loop_
_entity_poly.entity_id
_entity_poly.type
_entity_poly.pdbx_seq_one_letter_code
_entity_poly.pdbx_strand_id
1 'polypeptide(L)'
;MPRVSALDMPDVPMGQLPEHLQLQRTRVVCKADAPIHTEAIQYSGAYASMGVDNSLRLESFCKNFKIEVIRLTEDEMEFDMIGIDASLANAFRRILIAEVPTMAIEKVLMVNNTSVIADEVLAHRLGLIPLNADPRLFEYLLENDSPNERNTIVYKLDVSCRKGGPRMTVKSDQLKWLPNGSELEMEPPNQSAKPKSYTSFSCSQDSMPEFSKKPLGMKHEDIIIAKLGPGQAIELEAHAVKGIGKVHAKWSPVSTAWYRMLPEVVLLKDIKGDDAEKLVKKCPVNVFDIEDLGNGEKKATVSKPRACTLCRECIRGVNEELVELRRVKDHFIFTIESAGALPPEVLFTEAVKILEDKCDRVISELS
;
A
#
# COMPACT_ATOMS: atom_id res chain seq x y z
N MET A 1 -19.16 -58.56 -10.00
CA MET A 1 -18.60 -57.56 -10.94
C MET A 1 -17.31 -57.05 -10.33
N PRO A 2 -16.17 -57.11 -11.04
CA PRO A 2 -14.93 -56.54 -10.53
C PRO A 2 -15.12 -55.02 -10.37
N ARG A 3 -14.72 -54.47 -9.21
CA ARG A 3 -14.68 -53.02 -9.00
C ARG A 3 -13.54 -52.48 -9.86
N VAL A 4 -13.86 -52.03 -11.06
CA VAL A 4 -12.93 -51.25 -11.88
C VAL A 4 -12.69 -49.94 -11.13
N SER A 5 -11.43 -49.64 -10.81
CA SER A 5 -11.07 -48.33 -10.24
C SER A 5 -11.49 -47.26 -11.24
N ALA A 6 -12.01 -46.12 -10.79
CA ALA A 6 -12.34 -45.01 -11.68
C ALA A 6 -11.11 -44.53 -12.48
N LEU A 7 -9.90 -44.85 -12.00
CA LEU A 7 -8.62 -44.59 -12.65
C LEU A 7 -8.35 -45.52 -13.86
N ASP A 8 -8.94 -46.72 -13.91
CA ASP A 8 -8.67 -47.70 -14.97
C ASP A 8 -9.60 -47.54 -16.19
N MET A 9 -10.40 -46.47 -16.24
CA MET A 9 -11.27 -46.17 -17.37
C MET A 9 -10.49 -45.43 -18.47
N PRO A 10 -10.56 -45.88 -19.74
CA PRO A 10 -9.78 -45.32 -20.85
C PRO A 10 -10.14 -43.86 -21.19
N ASP A 11 -11.28 -43.36 -20.71
CA ASP A 11 -11.79 -42.01 -20.96
C ASP A 11 -11.39 -40.98 -19.90
N VAL A 12 -10.64 -41.36 -18.86
CA VAL A 12 -10.14 -40.40 -17.85
C VAL A 12 -8.75 -39.94 -18.29
N PRO A 13 -8.59 -38.70 -18.79
CA PRO A 13 -7.28 -38.15 -19.13
C PRO A 13 -6.43 -38.06 -17.85
N MET A 14 -5.54 -39.03 -17.67
CA MET A 14 -4.66 -39.08 -16.50
C MET A 14 -3.68 -37.91 -16.54
N GLY A 15 -3.71 -37.07 -15.51
CA GLY A 15 -2.71 -36.02 -15.27
C GLY A 15 -2.94 -34.70 -16.01
N GLN A 16 -3.99 -34.55 -16.82
CA GLN A 16 -4.37 -33.28 -17.45
C GLN A 16 -5.84 -32.96 -17.20
N LEU A 17 -6.10 -31.75 -16.69
CA LEU A 17 -7.47 -31.27 -16.52
C LEU A 17 -8.08 -30.96 -17.89
N PRO A 18 -9.36 -31.32 -18.11
CA PRO A 18 -10.16 -30.78 -19.21
C PRO A 18 -10.08 -29.24 -19.25
N GLU A 19 -10.14 -28.65 -20.44
CA GLU A 19 -9.94 -27.20 -20.64
C GLU A 19 -10.85 -26.34 -19.77
N HIS A 20 -12.12 -26.73 -19.60
CA HIS A 20 -13.07 -25.99 -18.77
C HIS A 20 -12.69 -25.99 -17.27
N LEU A 21 -12.16 -27.10 -16.74
CA LEU A 21 -11.68 -27.18 -15.35
C LEU A 21 -10.34 -26.46 -15.19
N GLN A 22 -9.47 -26.52 -16.20
CA GLN A 22 -8.22 -25.75 -16.20
C GLN A 22 -8.50 -24.25 -16.22
N LEU A 23 -9.50 -23.80 -17.00
CA LEU A 23 -9.96 -22.42 -17.02
C LEU A 23 -10.53 -22.01 -15.66
N GLN A 24 -11.39 -22.83 -15.07
CA GLN A 24 -11.94 -22.61 -13.73
C GLN A 24 -10.83 -22.52 -12.66
N ARG A 25 -9.78 -23.33 -12.79
CA ARG A 25 -8.65 -23.34 -11.88
C ARG A 25 -7.78 -22.09 -12.01
N THR A 26 -7.51 -21.61 -13.23
CA THR A 26 -6.46 -20.62 -13.51
C THR A 26 -6.96 -19.21 -13.82
N ARG A 27 -8.24 -19.04 -14.16
CA ARG A 27 -8.82 -17.77 -14.58
C ARG A 27 -10.07 -17.42 -13.78
N VAL A 28 -10.23 -16.13 -13.50
CA VAL A 28 -11.53 -15.55 -13.12
C VAL A 28 -12.14 -14.98 -14.40
N VAL A 29 -13.30 -15.50 -14.81
CA VAL A 29 -13.97 -15.02 -16.03
C VAL A 29 -14.93 -13.89 -15.64
N CYS A 30 -14.81 -12.75 -16.30
CA CYS A 30 -15.61 -11.56 -16.03
C CYS A 30 -16.77 -11.48 -17.05
N LYS A 31 -17.92 -12.06 -16.72
CA LYS A 31 -19.14 -11.95 -17.54
C LYS A 31 -19.84 -10.59 -17.34
N ALA A 32 -20.86 -10.32 -18.15
CA ALA A 32 -21.59 -9.06 -18.12
C ALA A 32 -22.29 -8.83 -16.76
N ASP A 33 -22.89 -9.88 -16.22
CA ASP A 33 -23.57 -9.92 -14.93
C ASP A 33 -22.57 -9.95 -13.76
N ALA A 34 -21.76 -11.00 -13.65
CA ALA A 34 -20.89 -11.25 -12.51
C ALA A 34 -19.60 -11.99 -12.89
N PRO A 35 -18.51 -11.79 -12.13
CA PRO A 35 -17.34 -12.66 -12.24
C PRO A 35 -17.66 -14.07 -11.76
N ILE A 36 -17.20 -15.08 -12.50
CA ILE A 36 -17.28 -16.49 -12.13
C ILE A 36 -15.90 -17.07 -11.88
N HIS A 37 -15.85 -18.21 -11.19
CA HIS A 37 -14.62 -18.89 -10.79
C HIS A 37 -13.72 -18.03 -9.89
N THR A 38 -14.30 -17.30 -8.93
CA THR A 38 -13.55 -16.39 -8.05
C THR A 38 -12.71 -17.11 -6.99
N GLU A 39 -13.05 -18.34 -6.66
CA GLU A 39 -12.38 -19.11 -5.60
C GLU A 39 -11.05 -19.72 -6.07
N ALA A 40 -10.08 -19.81 -5.16
CA ALA A 40 -8.84 -20.53 -5.36
C ALA A 40 -9.02 -22.00 -4.95
N ILE A 41 -8.77 -22.93 -5.87
CA ILE A 41 -8.84 -24.38 -5.59
C ILE A 41 -7.41 -24.87 -5.36
N GLN A 42 -6.98 -24.89 -4.10
CA GLN A 42 -5.59 -25.23 -3.70
C GLN A 42 -5.48 -26.43 -2.76
N TYR A 43 -6.59 -27.11 -2.43
CA TYR A 43 -6.52 -28.29 -1.56
C TYR A 43 -5.92 -29.50 -2.31
N SER A 44 -5.10 -30.30 -1.63
CA SER A 44 -4.35 -31.41 -2.25
C SER A 44 -5.23 -32.46 -2.91
N GLY A 45 -6.40 -32.74 -2.33
CA GLY A 45 -7.38 -33.67 -2.89
C GLY A 45 -8.13 -33.15 -4.10
N ALA A 46 -7.93 -31.88 -4.49
CA ALA A 46 -8.61 -31.31 -5.64
C ALA A 46 -8.16 -32.04 -6.90
N TYR A 47 -9.11 -32.50 -7.70
CA TYR A 47 -8.82 -33.20 -8.95
C TYR A 47 -7.97 -34.48 -8.80
N ALA A 48 -7.85 -35.04 -7.60
CA ALA A 48 -7.12 -36.28 -7.36
C ALA A 48 -7.72 -37.46 -8.14
N SER A 49 -9.05 -37.46 -8.36
CA SER A 49 -9.75 -38.42 -9.22
C SER A 49 -9.32 -38.36 -10.69
N MET A 50 -8.74 -37.24 -11.13
CA MET A 50 -8.20 -37.03 -12.48
C MET A 50 -6.67 -37.20 -12.52
N GLY A 51 -6.05 -37.67 -11.42
CA GLY A 51 -4.61 -37.89 -11.32
C GLY A 51 -3.78 -36.59 -11.24
N VAL A 52 -4.39 -35.46 -10.88
CA VAL A 52 -3.70 -34.17 -10.73
C VAL A 52 -3.32 -33.96 -9.27
N ASP A 53 -2.02 -33.88 -9.00
CA ASP A 53 -1.51 -33.54 -7.67
C ASP A 53 -1.47 -32.02 -7.48
N ASN A 54 -2.24 -31.53 -6.51
CA ASN A 54 -2.30 -30.12 -6.12
C ASN A 54 -1.62 -29.86 -4.76
N SER A 55 -0.81 -30.79 -4.26
CA SER A 55 -0.01 -30.55 -3.07
C SER A 55 0.93 -29.35 -3.24
N LEU A 56 0.98 -28.50 -2.22
CA LEU A 56 1.92 -27.39 -2.19
C LEU A 56 3.34 -27.96 -1.98
N ARG A 57 4.20 -27.78 -2.99
CA ARG A 57 5.62 -28.15 -2.90
C ARG A 57 6.46 -26.88 -2.94
N LEU A 58 7.27 -26.66 -1.90
CA LEU A 58 8.08 -25.45 -1.77
C LEU A 58 9.02 -25.25 -2.96
N GLU A 59 9.66 -26.32 -3.44
CA GLU A 59 10.52 -26.28 -4.62
C GLU A 59 9.78 -25.81 -5.89
N SER A 60 8.54 -26.27 -6.07
CA SER A 60 7.69 -25.85 -7.19
C SER A 60 7.29 -24.39 -7.06
N PHE A 61 6.97 -23.94 -5.85
CA PHE A 61 6.70 -22.53 -5.57
C PHE A 61 7.91 -21.66 -5.89
N CYS A 62 9.10 -21.98 -5.39
CA CYS A 62 10.32 -21.21 -5.64
C CYS A 62 10.70 -21.15 -7.12
N LYS A 63 10.41 -22.19 -7.90
CA LYS A 63 10.66 -22.21 -9.36
C LYS A 63 9.68 -21.33 -10.15
N ASN A 64 8.44 -21.25 -9.70
CA ASN A 64 7.36 -20.56 -10.41
C ASN A 64 7.18 -19.11 -9.96
N PHE A 65 7.55 -18.79 -8.72
CA PHE A 65 7.42 -17.46 -8.15
C PHE A 65 8.39 -16.48 -8.80
N LYS A 66 7.86 -15.35 -9.29
CA LYS A 66 8.65 -14.30 -9.93
C LYS A 66 8.13 -12.93 -9.55
N ILE A 67 9.04 -11.98 -9.41
CA ILE A 67 8.74 -10.57 -9.23
C ILE A 67 9.36 -9.79 -10.39
N GLU A 68 8.56 -8.98 -11.08
CA GLU A 68 9.03 -8.11 -12.17
C GLU A 68 8.66 -6.65 -11.85
N VAL A 69 9.67 -5.81 -11.61
CA VAL A 69 9.44 -4.39 -11.33
C VAL A 69 9.24 -3.64 -12.64
N ILE A 70 8.06 -3.05 -12.81
CA ILE A 70 7.67 -2.35 -14.05
C ILE A 70 8.00 -0.85 -13.94
N ARG A 71 7.74 -0.26 -12.78
CA ARG A 71 7.98 1.17 -12.52
C ARG A 71 8.44 1.35 -11.08
N LEU A 72 9.49 2.13 -10.90
CA LEU A 72 9.99 2.54 -9.59
C LEU A 72 10.33 4.02 -9.64
N THR A 73 9.75 4.78 -8.72
CA THR A 73 9.99 6.21 -8.49
C THR A 73 10.25 6.41 -7.00
N GLU A 74 10.52 7.65 -6.57
CA GLU A 74 10.78 7.94 -5.14
C GLU A 74 9.58 7.58 -4.24
N ASP A 75 8.37 7.88 -4.69
CA ASP A 75 7.16 7.72 -3.88
C ASP A 75 6.22 6.61 -4.39
N GLU A 76 6.44 6.05 -5.60
CA GLU A 76 5.56 5.02 -6.19
C GLU A 76 6.36 3.83 -6.76
N MET A 77 5.88 2.61 -6.50
CA MET A 77 6.39 1.36 -7.08
C MET A 77 5.23 0.54 -7.67
N GLU A 78 5.41 0.07 -8.91
CA GLU A 78 4.52 -0.90 -9.56
C GLU A 78 5.34 -2.13 -9.99
N PHE A 79 4.89 -3.31 -9.57
CA PHE A 79 5.54 -4.57 -9.89
C PHE A 79 4.54 -5.71 -10.02
N ASP A 80 4.92 -6.73 -10.78
CA ASP A 80 4.16 -7.94 -10.97
C ASP A 80 4.64 -9.02 -10.00
N MET A 81 3.69 -9.67 -9.31
CA MET A 81 3.90 -10.84 -8.48
C MET A 81 3.23 -12.05 -9.14
N ILE A 82 4.04 -12.96 -9.65
CA ILE A 82 3.61 -14.11 -10.44
C ILE A 82 3.83 -15.39 -9.64
N GLY A 83 2.87 -16.31 -9.66
CA GLY A 83 2.95 -17.61 -9.00
C GLY A 83 2.59 -17.60 -7.51
N ILE A 84 1.92 -16.55 -7.03
CA ILE A 84 1.47 -16.41 -5.63
C ILE A 84 -0.05 -16.51 -5.52
N ASP A 85 -0.56 -16.87 -4.34
CA ASP A 85 -1.99 -16.86 -4.04
C ASP A 85 -2.50 -15.49 -3.58
N ALA A 86 -3.79 -15.24 -3.78
CA ALA A 86 -4.48 -14.03 -3.33
C ALA A 86 -4.39 -13.82 -1.81
N SER A 87 -4.33 -14.89 -1.01
CA SER A 87 -4.22 -14.81 0.46
C SER A 87 -2.92 -14.12 0.89
N LEU A 88 -1.78 -14.53 0.34
CA LEU A 88 -0.47 -13.93 0.63
C LEU A 88 -0.34 -12.52 0.03
N ALA A 89 -0.78 -12.33 -1.21
CA ALA A 89 -0.83 -11.00 -1.83
C ALA A 89 -1.65 -10.02 -0.97
N ASN A 90 -2.81 -10.44 -0.48
CA ASN A 90 -3.64 -9.62 0.41
C ASN A 90 -3.03 -9.45 1.81
N ALA A 91 -2.28 -10.43 2.31
CA ALA A 91 -1.55 -10.29 3.58
C ALA A 91 -0.52 -9.15 3.49
N PHE A 92 0.30 -9.11 2.44
CA PHE A 92 1.25 -8.02 2.21
C PHE A 92 0.55 -6.66 2.08
N ARG A 93 -0.55 -6.60 1.32
CA ARG A 93 -1.36 -5.37 1.21
C ARG A 93 -1.85 -4.87 2.58
N ARG A 94 -2.33 -5.78 3.43
CA ARG A 94 -2.84 -5.44 4.77
C ARG A 94 -1.72 -4.98 5.70
N ILE A 95 -0.57 -5.66 5.66
CA ILE A 95 0.60 -5.31 6.48
C ILE A 95 1.13 -3.93 6.09
N LEU A 96 1.26 -3.64 4.79
CA LEU A 96 1.67 -2.32 4.29
C LEU A 96 0.79 -1.19 4.83
N ILE A 97 -0.54 -1.38 4.83
CA ILE A 97 -1.48 -0.34 5.26
C ILE A 97 -1.50 -0.18 6.78
N ALA A 98 -1.43 -1.27 7.54
CA ALA A 98 -1.81 -1.26 8.95
C ALA A 98 -0.67 -1.59 9.93
N GLU A 99 0.40 -2.25 9.52
CA GLU A 99 1.35 -2.85 10.46
C GLU A 99 2.79 -2.40 10.28
N VAL A 100 3.16 -1.91 9.09
CA VAL A 100 4.46 -1.26 8.91
C VAL A 100 4.47 0.04 9.74
N PRO A 101 5.44 0.21 10.66
CA PRO A 101 5.46 1.36 11.56
C PRO A 101 5.99 2.62 10.90
N THR A 102 5.57 3.78 11.39
CA THR A 102 6.07 5.10 10.99
C THR A 102 6.16 6.05 12.19
N MET A 103 6.77 7.23 12.00
CA MET A 103 6.77 8.32 12.97
C MET A 103 5.65 9.31 12.62
N ALA A 104 4.81 9.66 13.60
CA ALA A 104 3.79 10.70 13.43
C ALA A 104 3.58 11.49 14.73
N ILE A 105 3.06 12.71 14.63
CA ILE A 105 2.75 13.57 15.77
C ILE A 105 1.59 12.98 16.58
N GLU A 106 1.83 12.79 17.88
CA GLU A 106 0.86 12.22 18.83
C GLU A 106 0.39 13.24 19.86
N LYS A 107 1.33 13.93 20.51
CA LYS A 107 1.00 14.93 21.53
C LYS A 107 1.34 16.32 21.02
N VAL A 108 0.44 17.27 21.26
CA VAL A 108 0.65 18.69 20.95
C VAL A 108 0.45 19.49 22.24
N LEU A 109 1.51 20.14 22.69
CA LEU A 109 1.51 21.04 23.84
C LEU A 109 1.26 22.45 23.35
N MET A 110 0.05 22.96 23.59
CA MET A 110 -0.33 24.30 23.18
C MET A 110 0.13 25.32 24.22
N VAL A 111 0.91 26.32 23.80
CA VAL A 111 1.30 27.45 24.66
C VAL A 111 0.31 28.59 24.47
N ASN A 112 0.08 28.98 23.22
CA ASN A 112 -0.82 30.07 22.87
C ASN A 112 -1.40 29.86 21.48
N ASN A 113 -2.73 29.79 21.38
CA ASN A 113 -3.43 29.80 20.09
C ASN A 113 -4.49 30.90 20.09
N THR A 114 -4.25 31.93 19.29
CA THR A 114 -5.22 33.02 19.04
C THR A 114 -5.77 32.97 17.62
N SER A 115 -5.51 31.87 16.90
CA SER A 115 -6.03 31.65 15.56
C SER A 115 -7.53 31.35 15.58
N VAL A 116 -8.13 31.25 14.39
CA VAL A 116 -9.55 30.87 14.23
C VAL A 116 -9.75 29.37 14.38
N ILE A 117 -8.69 28.57 14.22
CA ILE A 117 -8.77 27.11 14.29
C ILE A 117 -8.70 26.69 15.76
N ALA A 118 -9.68 25.89 16.19
CA ALA A 118 -9.71 25.33 17.53
C ALA A 118 -8.52 24.37 17.77
N ASP A 119 -8.07 24.28 19.02
CA ASP A 119 -6.84 23.57 19.40
C ASP A 119 -6.87 22.10 18.99
N GLU A 120 -7.99 21.42 19.19
CA GLU A 120 -8.18 20.01 18.84
C GLU A 120 -8.12 19.77 17.33
N VAL A 121 -8.65 20.71 16.53
CA VAL A 121 -8.62 20.62 15.07
C VAL A 121 -7.19 20.88 14.57
N LEU A 122 -6.49 21.84 15.16
CA LEU A 122 -5.10 22.14 14.83
C LEU A 122 -4.20 20.94 15.16
N ALA A 123 -4.34 20.36 16.35
CA ALA A 123 -3.61 19.16 16.77
C ALA A 123 -3.89 17.97 15.85
N HIS A 124 -5.15 17.74 15.47
CA HIS A 124 -5.51 16.68 14.52
C HIS A 124 -4.84 16.88 13.15
N ARG A 125 -4.80 18.13 12.63
CA ARG A 125 -4.12 18.43 11.36
C ARG A 125 -2.61 18.19 11.45
N LEU A 126 -1.97 18.60 12.53
CA LEU A 126 -0.54 18.36 12.76
C LEU A 126 -0.23 16.87 12.81
N GLY A 127 -1.11 16.06 13.44
CA GLY A 127 -0.99 14.61 13.48
C GLY A 127 -0.93 13.91 12.12
N LEU A 128 -1.52 14.51 11.08
CA LEU A 128 -1.60 13.94 9.72
C LEU A 128 -0.46 14.37 8.80
N ILE A 129 0.48 15.21 9.27
CA ILE A 129 1.61 15.64 8.44
C ILE A 129 2.66 14.50 8.40
N PRO A 130 3.01 13.99 7.20
CA PRO A 130 4.00 12.93 7.09
C PRO A 130 5.40 13.46 7.43
N LEU A 131 6.07 12.74 8.34
CA LEU A 131 7.40 13.06 8.81
C LEU A 131 8.46 12.35 7.97
N ASN A 132 9.56 13.04 7.69
CA ASN A 132 10.72 12.46 7.03
C ASN A 132 11.68 11.91 8.10
N ALA A 133 11.26 10.84 8.77
CA ALA A 133 12.01 10.17 9.82
C ALA A 133 11.94 8.65 9.64
N ASP A 134 13.09 7.98 9.65
CA ASP A 134 13.16 6.52 9.53
C ASP A 134 12.72 5.86 10.84
N PRO A 135 11.57 5.17 10.87
CA PRO A 135 11.03 4.56 12.09
C PRO A 135 11.89 3.43 12.64
N ARG A 136 12.84 2.89 11.87
CA ARG A 136 13.75 1.81 12.33
C ARG A 136 14.79 2.31 13.33
N LEU A 137 15.07 3.61 13.32
CA LEU A 137 16.02 4.25 14.23
C LEU A 137 15.41 4.58 15.60
N PHE A 138 14.09 4.45 15.72
CA PHE A 138 13.34 4.80 16.93
C PHE A 138 12.71 3.58 17.61
N GLU A 139 12.66 3.63 18.93
CA GLU A 139 11.97 2.68 19.79
C GLU A 139 10.49 3.08 19.97
N TYR A 140 9.66 2.12 20.38
CA TYR A 140 8.28 2.42 20.77
C TYR A 140 8.25 3.10 22.14
N LEU A 141 7.44 4.14 22.28
CA LEU A 141 7.17 4.76 23.58
C LEU A 141 6.10 3.94 24.30
N LEU A 142 6.47 3.25 25.39
CA LEU A 142 5.53 2.51 26.23
C LEU A 142 4.89 3.44 27.28
N GLU A 143 3.77 3.01 27.89
CA GLU A 143 2.99 3.83 28.83
C GLU A 143 3.79 4.34 30.04
N ASN A 144 4.81 3.59 30.46
CA ASN A 144 5.65 3.92 31.62
C ASN A 144 6.97 4.62 31.24
N ASP A 145 7.25 4.80 29.94
CA ASP A 145 8.51 5.37 29.48
C ASP A 145 8.45 6.89 29.45
N SER A 146 9.55 7.51 29.87
CA SER A 146 9.75 8.94 29.66
C SER A 146 10.15 9.21 28.19
N PRO A 147 9.61 10.26 27.55
CA PRO A 147 10.07 10.70 26.24
C PRO A 147 11.58 11.01 26.26
N ASN A 148 12.34 10.36 25.38
CA ASN A 148 13.80 10.46 25.26
C ASN A 148 14.21 10.59 23.79
N GLU A 149 15.52 10.73 23.56
CA GLU A 149 16.11 10.95 22.24
C GLU A 149 15.96 9.78 21.26
N ARG A 150 15.65 8.57 21.75
CA ARG A 150 15.49 7.34 20.95
C ARG A 150 14.02 6.98 20.66
N ASN A 151 13.06 7.54 21.39
CA ASN A 151 11.64 7.20 21.22
C ASN A 151 10.76 8.38 20.75
N THR A 152 11.23 9.62 20.86
CA THR A 152 10.44 10.83 20.59
C THR A 152 11.20 11.83 19.72
N ILE A 153 10.48 12.51 18.82
CA ILE A 153 10.97 13.67 18.08
C ILE A 153 10.12 14.88 18.47
N VAL A 154 10.75 16.02 18.76
CA VAL A 154 10.05 17.25 19.17
C VAL A 154 10.15 18.31 18.08
N TYR A 155 9.03 18.98 17.79
CA TYR A 155 8.93 20.09 16.86
C TYR A 155 8.33 21.30 17.56
N LYS A 156 8.77 22.50 17.19
CA LYS A 156 8.24 23.78 17.65
C LYS A 156 7.61 24.54 16.49
N LEU A 157 6.42 25.07 16.71
CA LEU A 157 5.77 26.03 15.83
C LEU A 157 5.55 27.32 16.61
N ASP A 158 6.26 28.38 16.24
CA ASP A 158 6.13 29.72 16.80
C ASP A 158 5.98 30.71 15.64
N VAL A 159 4.73 31.13 15.40
CA VAL A 159 4.36 32.00 14.29
C VAL A 159 3.39 33.08 14.75
N SER A 160 3.67 34.32 14.38
CA SER A 160 2.80 35.46 14.68
C SER A 160 2.61 36.36 13.47
N CYS A 161 1.36 36.77 13.25
CA CYS A 161 0.99 37.71 12.19
C CYS A 161 0.96 39.12 12.76
N ARG A 162 1.82 40.02 12.24
CA ARG A 162 1.92 41.41 12.72
C ARG A 162 0.60 42.17 12.54
N LYS A 163 0.24 43.00 13.52
CA LYS A 163 -0.93 43.90 13.43
C LYS A 163 -0.76 44.84 12.22
N GLY A 164 -1.78 44.92 11.36
CA GLY A 164 -1.77 45.71 10.13
C GLY A 164 -1.07 45.07 8.93
N GLY A 165 -0.51 43.86 9.06
CA GLY A 165 0.08 43.12 7.94
C GLY A 165 -0.96 42.38 7.07
N PRO A 166 -0.55 41.79 5.93
CA PRO A 166 -1.40 40.88 5.17
C PRO A 166 -1.61 39.56 5.95
N ARG A 167 -2.68 38.83 5.62
CA ARG A 167 -2.92 37.49 6.16
C ARG A 167 -1.73 36.57 5.86
N MET A 168 -1.33 35.79 6.85
CA MET A 168 -0.23 34.83 6.75
C MET A 168 -0.79 33.42 6.58
N THR A 169 -0.20 32.62 5.69
CA THR A 169 -0.48 31.19 5.60
C THR A 169 0.64 30.45 6.32
N VAL A 170 0.27 29.66 7.32
CA VAL A 170 1.18 28.83 8.10
C VAL A 170 1.32 27.49 7.40
N LYS A 171 2.56 27.08 7.13
CA LYS A 171 2.91 25.87 6.37
C LYS A 171 3.76 24.91 7.20
N SER A 172 3.91 23.68 6.72
CA SER A 172 4.65 22.61 7.40
C SER A 172 6.15 22.85 7.52
N ASP A 173 6.76 23.61 6.61
CA ASP A 173 8.16 24.09 6.73
C ASP A 173 8.44 24.92 8.00
N GLN A 174 7.41 25.53 8.59
CA GLN A 174 7.56 26.33 9.81
C GLN A 174 7.65 25.49 11.09
N LEU A 175 7.42 24.17 11.01
CA LEU A 175 7.68 23.24 12.12
C LEU A 175 9.19 23.00 12.25
N LYS A 176 9.80 23.60 13.27
CA LYS A 176 11.24 23.50 13.53
C LYS A 176 11.52 22.32 14.43
N TRP A 177 12.39 21.42 14.00
CA TRP A 177 12.88 20.32 14.83
C TRP A 177 13.72 20.84 16.01
N LEU A 178 13.47 20.30 17.20
CA LEU A 178 14.22 20.57 18.43
C LEU A 178 15.07 19.34 18.80
N PRO A 179 16.37 19.32 18.46
CA PRO A 179 17.21 18.13 18.67
C PRO A 179 17.57 17.87 20.14
N ASN A 180 17.40 18.86 21.01
CA ASN A 180 17.67 18.76 22.46
C ASN A 180 16.42 18.40 23.28
N GLY A 181 15.29 18.12 22.62
CA GLY A 181 14.01 17.85 23.26
C GLY A 181 13.16 19.11 23.47
N SER A 182 12.16 18.99 24.34
CA SER A 182 11.19 20.04 24.66
C SER A 182 11.85 21.22 25.38
N GLU A 183 11.53 22.43 24.93
CA GLU A 183 11.91 23.70 25.58
C GLU A 183 10.87 24.11 26.64
N LEU A 184 9.69 23.48 26.64
CA LEU A 184 8.65 23.73 27.62
C LEU A 184 8.95 23.05 28.96
N GLU A 185 8.83 23.84 30.03
CA GLU A 185 8.99 23.37 31.40
C GLU A 185 7.70 22.71 31.89
N MET A 186 7.84 21.59 32.61
CA MET A 186 6.76 21.03 33.42
C MET A 186 6.77 21.67 34.80
N GLU A 187 5.60 21.98 35.34
CA GLU A 187 5.48 22.38 36.74
C GLU A 187 6.01 21.24 37.64
N PRO A 188 7.00 21.51 38.52
CA PRO A 188 7.53 20.47 39.37
C PRO A 188 6.46 20.06 40.39
N PRO A 189 6.33 18.75 40.72
CA PRO A 189 5.38 18.29 41.73
C PRO A 189 5.67 18.86 43.14
N ASN A 190 6.86 19.43 43.37
CA ASN A 190 7.24 20.13 44.60
C ASN A 190 8.09 21.38 44.27
N GLN A 191 7.91 22.46 45.04
CA GLN A 191 8.59 23.76 44.87
C GLN A 191 10.14 23.72 44.98
N SER A 192 10.72 22.58 45.36
CA SER A 192 12.17 22.38 45.58
C SER A 192 12.86 21.50 44.53
N ALA A 193 12.14 21.03 43.50
CA ALA A 193 12.74 20.28 42.40
C ALA A 193 13.13 21.22 41.23
N LYS A 194 14.25 20.93 40.57
CA LYS A 194 14.65 21.64 39.33
C LYS A 194 13.54 21.50 38.28
N PRO A 195 13.27 22.55 37.47
CA PRO A 195 12.33 22.44 36.36
C PRO A 195 12.77 21.29 35.45
N LYS A 196 11.85 20.37 35.19
CA LYS A 196 12.04 19.28 34.22
C LYS A 196 11.27 19.66 32.98
N SER A 197 11.87 19.55 31.80
CA SER A 197 11.12 19.67 30.55
C SER A 197 10.26 18.43 30.30
N TYR A 198 9.35 18.50 29.33
CA TYR A 198 8.48 17.36 28.96
C TYR A 198 9.24 16.15 28.40
N THR A 199 10.53 16.30 28.10
CA THR A 199 11.40 15.23 27.59
C THR A 199 12.67 15.13 28.42
N SER A 200 13.20 13.91 28.58
CA SER A 200 14.45 13.65 29.30
C SER A 200 15.55 13.23 28.32
N PHE A 201 16.00 14.14 27.46
CA PHE A 201 17.03 13.85 26.45
C PHE A 201 18.41 13.83 27.12
N SER A 202 19.13 12.71 26.98
CA SER A 202 20.48 12.57 27.53
C SER A 202 21.55 13.25 26.67
N CYS A 203 21.28 13.34 25.37
CA CYS A 203 22.14 13.96 24.37
C CYS A 203 21.29 14.55 23.23
N SER A 204 21.92 15.39 22.41
CA SER A 204 21.27 15.99 21.24
C SER A 204 21.13 14.95 20.12
N GLN A 205 19.94 14.83 19.54
CA GLN A 205 19.73 13.96 18.37
C GLN A 205 20.63 14.38 17.19
N ASP A 206 20.96 15.66 17.04
CA ASP A 206 21.85 16.14 15.96
C ASP A 206 23.29 15.63 16.11
N SER A 207 23.72 15.32 17.34
CA SER A 207 25.04 14.74 17.61
C SER A 207 25.13 13.25 17.25
N MET A 208 24.00 12.60 16.97
CA MET A 208 23.98 11.19 16.63
C MET A 208 24.32 10.97 15.14
N PRO A 209 25.24 10.04 14.83
CA PRO A 209 25.63 9.76 13.45
C PRO A 209 24.45 9.26 12.60
N GLU A 210 23.43 8.66 13.21
CA GLU A 210 22.22 8.21 12.53
C GLU A 210 21.36 9.37 12.00
N PHE A 211 21.34 10.53 12.69
CA PHE A 211 20.46 11.66 12.38
C PHE A 211 21.18 12.85 11.73
N SER A 212 22.50 13.00 11.93
CA SER A 212 23.30 14.12 11.37
C SER A 212 23.30 14.23 9.84
N LYS A 213 22.96 13.15 9.12
CA LYS A 213 22.97 13.13 7.64
C LYS A 213 21.72 13.74 7.02
N LYS A 214 20.59 13.77 7.74
CA LYS A 214 19.31 14.28 7.23
C LYS A 214 18.48 14.84 8.38
N PRO A 215 18.11 16.13 8.36
CA PRO A 215 17.31 16.70 9.43
C PRO A 215 15.96 15.98 9.52
N LEU A 216 15.51 15.73 10.75
CA LEU A 216 14.20 15.15 11.05
C LEU A 216 13.11 16.20 10.81
N GLY A 217 12.83 16.47 9.54
CA GLY A 217 11.84 17.47 9.09
C GLY A 217 10.55 16.85 8.57
N MET A 218 9.75 17.68 7.90
CA MET A 218 8.53 17.23 7.21
C MET A 218 8.89 16.66 5.83
N LYS A 219 8.15 15.66 5.33
CA LYS A 219 8.35 15.19 3.94
C LYS A 219 7.89 16.22 2.91
N HIS A 220 6.77 16.86 3.17
CA HIS A 220 6.24 17.94 2.34
C HIS A 220 6.28 19.25 3.12
N GLU A 221 6.96 20.24 2.57
CA GLU A 221 7.21 21.55 3.20
C GLU A 221 6.08 22.57 2.97
N ASP A 222 5.16 22.30 2.05
CA ASP A 222 4.14 23.23 1.60
C ASP A 222 2.71 22.94 2.10
N ILE A 223 2.55 21.98 3.01
CA ILE A 223 1.25 21.62 3.60
C ILE A 223 0.74 22.78 4.44
N ILE A 224 -0.45 23.29 4.08
CA ILE A 224 -1.09 24.39 4.82
C ILE A 224 -1.65 23.86 6.14
N ILE A 225 -1.12 24.39 7.25
CA ILE A 225 -1.57 24.07 8.61
C ILE A 225 -2.73 24.98 8.99
N ALA A 226 -2.51 26.30 8.93
CA ALA A 226 -3.45 27.33 9.37
C ALA A 226 -3.34 28.61 8.54
N LYS A 227 -4.33 29.50 8.66
CA LYS A 227 -4.28 30.86 8.10
C LYS A 227 -4.50 31.86 9.22
N LEU A 228 -3.58 32.80 9.39
CA LEU A 228 -3.59 33.81 10.45
C LEU A 228 -3.99 35.17 9.90
N GLY A 229 -4.88 35.84 10.63
CA GLY A 229 -5.18 37.25 10.49
C GLY A 229 -4.24 38.13 11.30
N PRO A 230 -4.24 39.46 11.06
CA PRO A 230 -3.35 40.39 11.74
C PRO A 230 -3.58 40.38 13.26
N GLY A 231 -2.51 40.20 14.03
CA GLY A 231 -2.53 40.12 15.49
C GLY A 231 -2.74 38.71 16.07
N GLN A 232 -2.98 37.69 15.24
CA GLN A 232 -3.07 36.30 15.67
C GLN A 232 -1.69 35.63 15.70
N ALA A 233 -1.52 34.68 16.61
CA ALA A 233 -0.32 33.89 16.81
C ALA A 233 -0.67 32.44 17.19
N ILE A 234 0.24 31.53 16.85
CA ILE A 234 0.25 30.12 17.25
C ILE A 234 1.63 29.81 17.81
N GLU A 235 1.67 29.30 19.04
CA GLU A 235 2.86 28.81 19.72
C GLU A 235 2.55 27.44 20.33
N LEU A 236 3.27 26.41 19.90
CA LEU A 236 3.10 25.03 20.36
C LEU A 236 4.38 24.20 20.18
N GLU A 237 4.43 23.09 20.93
CA GLU A 237 5.35 21.99 20.69
C GLU A 237 4.59 20.72 20.29
N ALA A 238 5.10 19.97 19.32
CA ALA A 238 4.52 18.74 18.82
C ALA A 238 5.51 17.58 19.01
N HIS A 239 5.06 16.51 19.65
CA HIS A 239 5.84 15.32 19.96
C HIS A 239 5.40 14.18 19.05
N ALA A 240 6.33 13.71 18.23
CA ALA A 240 6.14 12.57 17.35
C ALA A 240 6.72 11.30 17.93
N VAL A 241 5.98 10.20 17.76
CA VAL A 241 6.31 8.88 18.29
C VAL A 241 6.10 7.82 17.21
N LYS A 242 6.76 6.68 17.41
CA LYS A 242 6.60 5.50 16.56
C LYS A 242 5.26 4.83 16.81
N GLY A 243 4.55 4.49 15.74
CA GLY A 243 3.25 3.80 15.81
C GLY A 243 2.92 3.04 14.53
N ILE A 244 1.78 2.35 14.51
CA ILE A 244 1.32 1.53 13.38
C ILE A 244 -0.07 1.98 12.90
N GLY A 245 -0.33 1.81 11.60
CA GLY A 245 -1.59 2.21 10.95
C GLY A 245 -2.85 1.56 11.55
N LYS A 246 -2.72 0.38 12.16
CA LYS A 246 -3.81 -0.34 12.85
C LYS A 246 -4.37 0.45 14.04
N VAL A 247 -3.53 1.23 14.72
CA VAL A 247 -3.94 2.07 15.86
C VAL A 247 -4.59 3.35 15.34
N HIS A 248 -3.97 4.02 14.36
CA HIS A 248 -4.52 5.20 13.73
C HIS A 248 -3.96 5.37 12.31
N ALA A 249 -4.80 5.83 11.37
CA ALA A 249 -4.43 5.97 9.96
C ALA A 249 -3.24 6.92 9.69
N LYS A 250 -2.96 7.86 10.61
CA LYS A 250 -1.81 8.77 10.52
C LYS A 250 -0.45 8.06 10.50
N TRP A 251 -0.39 6.84 11.03
CA TRP A 251 0.82 6.02 10.98
C TRP A 251 0.86 5.08 9.77
N SER A 252 -0.10 5.16 8.85
CA SER A 252 -0.01 4.39 7.61
C SER A 252 1.14 4.93 6.74
N PRO A 253 2.14 4.11 6.39
CA PRO A 253 3.27 4.56 5.57
C PRO A 253 2.93 4.74 4.10
N VAL A 254 1.75 4.28 3.68
CA VAL A 254 1.30 4.30 2.29
C VAL A 254 0.12 5.26 2.16
N SER A 255 0.15 6.07 1.11
CA SER A 255 -1.02 6.81 0.65
C SER A 255 -2.08 5.80 0.17
N THR A 256 -1.65 4.81 -0.60
CA THR A 256 -2.44 3.63 -0.93
C THR A 256 -1.54 2.46 -1.30
N ALA A 257 -2.00 1.24 -0.96
CA ALA A 257 -1.39 0.01 -1.44
C ALA A 257 -2.52 -0.91 -1.91
N TRP A 258 -2.46 -1.30 -3.18
CA TRP A 258 -3.49 -2.11 -3.79
C TRP A 258 -2.91 -3.01 -4.86
N TYR A 259 -3.69 -3.99 -5.27
CA TYR A 259 -3.33 -4.87 -6.37
C TYR A 259 -4.54 -5.19 -7.22
N ARG A 260 -4.28 -5.57 -8.47
CA ARG A 260 -5.27 -6.17 -9.35
C ARG A 260 -4.65 -7.39 -10.03
N MET A 261 -5.48 -8.37 -10.36
CA MET A 261 -5.03 -9.48 -11.19
C MET A 261 -4.78 -8.99 -12.63
N LEU A 262 -3.77 -9.55 -13.30
CA LEU A 262 -3.49 -9.25 -14.70
C LEU A 262 -4.74 -9.54 -15.56
N PRO A 263 -5.27 -8.55 -16.29
CA PRO A 263 -6.34 -8.78 -17.24
C PRO A 263 -5.83 -9.59 -18.44
N GLU A 264 -6.63 -10.56 -18.85
CA GLU A 264 -6.43 -11.33 -20.08
C GLU A 264 -7.69 -11.12 -20.93
N VAL A 265 -7.52 -10.63 -22.16
CA VAL A 265 -8.62 -10.38 -23.10
C VAL A 265 -8.47 -11.35 -24.25
N VAL A 266 -9.49 -12.17 -24.48
CA VAL A 266 -9.47 -13.23 -25.48
C VAL A 266 -10.55 -12.96 -26.52
N LEU A 267 -10.19 -12.97 -27.80
CA LEU A 267 -11.13 -12.96 -28.91
C LEU A 267 -11.51 -14.42 -29.20
N LEU A 268 -12.79 -14.76 -29.02
CA LEU A 268 -13.30 -16.12 -29.25
C LEU A 268 -13.46 -16.43 -30.74
N LYS A 269 -13.71 -15.39 -31.54
CA LYS A 269 -13.88 -15.43 -32.99
C LYS A 269 -13.15 -14.26 -33.63
N ASP A 270 -12.80 -14.39 -34.89
CA ASP A 270 -12.23 -13.29 -35.67
C ASP A 270 -13.28 -12.19 -35.87
N ILE A 271 -12.94 -10.97 -35.44
CA ILE A 271 -13.80 -9.78 -35.59
C ILE A 271 -13.19 -8.92 -36.70
N LYS A 272 -13.98 -8.67 -37.76
CA LYS A 272 -13.52 -8.01 -38.98
C LYS A 272 -14.42 -6.86 -39.41
N GLY A 273 -13.91 -5.99 -40.28
CA GLY A 273 -14.65 -4.90 -40.90
C GLY A 273 -15.18 -3.87 -39.89
N ASP A 274 -16.41 -3.39 -40.08
CA ASP A 274 -17.03 -2.36 -39.24
C ASP A 274 -17.12 -2.74 -37.76
N ASP A 275 -17.27 -4.03 -37.45
CA ASP A 275 -17.39 -4.49 -36.06
C ASP A 275 -16.03 -4.45 -35.33
N ALA A 276 -14.92 -4.60 -36.06
CA ALA A 276 -13.58 -4.40 -35.52
C ALA A 276 -13.36 -2.93 -35.14
N GLU A 277 -13.75 -2.00 -36.02
CA GLU A 277 -13.64 -0.56 -35.75
C GLU A 277 -14.53 -0.12 -34.57
N LYS A 278 -15.76 -0.65 -34.50
CA LYS A 278 -16.66 -0.41 -33.35
C LYS A 278 -16.04 -0.92 -32.05
N LEU A 279 -15.42 -2.11 -32.05
CA LEU A 279 -14.80 -2.69 -30.86
C LEU A 279 -13.63 -1.83 -30.36
N VAL A 280 -12.75 -1.40 -31.27
CA VAL A 280 -11.61 -0.53 -30.93
C VAL A 280 -12.12 0.80 -30.36
N LYS A 281 -13.10 1.43 -31.01
CA LYS A 281 -13.69 2.70 -30.55
C LYS A 281 -14.40 2.61 -29.18
N LYS A 282 -14.92 1.44 -28.81
CA LYS A 282 -15.54 1.20 -27.50
C LYS A 282 -14.53 1.21 -26.34
N CYS A 283 -13.26 0.92 -26.60
CA CYS A 283 -12.26 0.79 -25.54
C CYS A 283 -11.50 2.11 -25.33
N PRO A 284 -11.72 2.85 -24.22
CA PRO A 284 -11.09 4.15 -24.00
C PRO A 284 -9.57 4.08 -23.77
N VAL A 285 -9.07 2.90 -23.38
CA VAL A 285 -7.66 2.64 -23.07
C VAL A 285 -6.92 1.94 -24.21
N ASN A 286 -7.53 1.82 -25.40
CA ASN A 286 -6.93 1.24 -26.61
C ASN A 286 -6.32 -0.16 -26.39
N VAL A 287 -7.06 -1.06 -25.73
CA VAL A 287 -6.65 -2.47 -25.55
C VAL A 287 -6.65 -3.24 -26.87
N PHE A 288 -7.54 -2.87 -27.78
CA PHE A 288 -7.67 -3.44 -29.11
C PHE A 288 -6.99 -2.54 -30.14
N ASP A 289 -6.41 -3.15 -31.17
CA ASP A 289 -5.85 -2.47 -32.33
C ASP A 289 -6.39 -3.10 -33.62
N ILE A 290 -6.17 -2.43 -34.76
CA ILE A 290 -6.57 -2.91 -36.08
C ILE A 290 -5.34 -3.38 -36.84
N GLU A 291 -5.35 -4.65 -37.23
CA GLU A 291 -4.42 -5.20 -38.21
C GLU A 291 -5.05 -5.19 -39.61
N ASP A 292 -4.35 -4.60 -40.58
CA ASP A 292 -4.72 -4.64 -42.00
C ASP A 292 -4.09 -5.89 -42.63
N LEU A 293 -4.93 -6.84 -43.05
CA LEU A 293 -4.49 -8.11 -43.63
C LEU A 293 -4.18 -8.00 -45.14
N GLY A 294 -4.28 -6.80 -45.72
CA GLY A 294 -4.26 -6.60 -47.16
C GLY A 294 -5.65 -6.80 -47.79
N ASN A 295 -5.84 -6.30 -49.01
CA ASN A 295 -7.15 -6.23 -49.70
C ASN A 295 -8.22 -5.35 -49.03
N GLY A 296 -7.84 -4.53 -48.03
CA GLY A 296 -8.76 -3.65 -47.29
C GLY A 296 -9.53 -4.36 -46.18
N GLU A 297 -9.16 -5.59 -45.82
CA GLU A 297 -9.80 -6.36 -44.75
C GLU A 297 -9.15 -6.04 -43.39
N LYS A 298 -9.88 -5.29 -42.56
CA LYS A 298 -9.47 -4.90 -41.20
C LYS A 298 -9.86 -5.97 -40.18
N LYS A 299 -8.93 -6.38 -39.33
CA LYS A 299 -9.15 -7.34 -38.23
C LYS A 299 -8.77 -6.73 -36.88
N ALA A 300 -9.59 -6.95 -35.85
CA ALA A 300 -9.25 -6.53 -34.50
C ALA A 300 -8.27 -7.51 -33.85
N THR A 301 -7.22 -7.00 -33.20
CA THR A 301 -6.31 -7.79 -32.36
C THR A 301 -6.14 -7.16 -30.98
N VAL A 302 -5.72 -7.96 -30.00
CA VAL A 302 -5.52 -7.50 -28.62
C VAL A 302 -4.07 -7.05 -28.49
N SER A 303 -3.82 -5.75 -28.44
CA SER A 303 -2.47 -5.18 -28.40
C SER A 303 -1.98 -4.94 -26.97
N LYS A 304 -2.84 -4.41 -26.08
CA LYS A 304 -2.46 -3.95 -24.73
C LYS A 304 -3.39 -4.48 -23.63
N PRO A 305 -3.42 -5.80 -23.37
CA PRO A 305 -4.34 -6.38 -22.38
C PRO A 305 -4.08 -5.87 -20.96
N ARG A 306 -2.82 -5.59 -20.58
CA ARG A 306 -2.44 -5.04 -19.26
C ARG A 306 -3.14 -3.70 -18.95
N ALA A 307 -3.35 -2.86 -19.97
CA ALA A 307 -3.99 -1.55 -19.83
C ALA A 307 -5.51 -1.64 -19.58
N CYS A 308 -6.12 -2.82 -19.77
CA CYS A 308 -7.55 -3.00 -19.59
C CYS A 308 -7.97 -2.70 -18.14
N THR A 309 -8.88 -1.74 -17.97
CA THR A 309 -9.51 -1.38 -16.69
C THR A 309 -10.70 -2.27 -16.36
N LEU A 310 -11.06 -3.22 -17.25
CA LEU A 310 -12.21 -4.11 -17.12
C LEU A 310 -13.55 -3.35 -16.96
N CYS A 311 -13.76 -2.31 -17.76
CA CYS A 311 -15.04 -1.57 -17.81
C CYS A 311 -16.22 -2.37 -18.37
N ARG A 312 -15.97 -3.57 -18.95
CA ARG A 312 -16.95 -4.50 -19.54
C ARG A 312 -17.75 -3.99 -20.76
N GLU A 313 -17.43 -2.81 -21.29
CA GLU A 313 -18.16 -2.27 -22.45
C GLU A 313 -17.91 -3.08 -23.74
N CYS A 314 -16.76 -3.76 -23.86
CA CYS A 314 -16.44 -4.60 -25.00
C CYS A 314 -17.28 -5.89 -25.09
N ILE A 315 -17.81 -6.39 -23.95
CA ILE A 315 -18.64 -7.60 -23.89
C ILE A 315 -20.14 -7.30 -23.82
N ARG A 316 -20.54 -6.02 -23.76
CA ARG A 316 -21.93 -5.61 -23.66
C ARG A 316 -22.66 -5.73 -25.01
N GLY A 317 -23.83 -6.37 -25.00
CA GLY A 317 -24.69 -6.54 -26.18
C GLY A 317 -24.26 -7.73 -27.05
N VAL A 318 -24.22 -7.55 -28.38
CA VAL A 318 -23.94 -8.61 -29.37
C VAL A 318 -22.51 -9.20 -29.26
N ASN A 319 -21.63 -8.55 -28.50
CA ASN A 319 -20.22 -8.91 -28.41
C ASN A 319 -19.90 -9.97 -27.34
N GLU A 320 -20.89 -10.43 -26.56
CA GLU A 320 -20.66 -11.39 -25.46
C GLU A 320 -20.14 -12.75 -25.94
N GLU A 321 -20.45 -13.14 -27.18
CA GLU A 321 -19.94 -14.35 -27.82
C GLU A 321 -18.62 -14.14 -28.58
N LEU A 322 -18.15 -12.90 -28.71
CA LEU A 322 -16.98 -12.53 -29.51
C LEU A 322 -15.75 -12.27 -28.65
N VAL A 323 -15.95 -11.69 -27.47
CA VAL A 323 -14.87 -11.28 -26.57
C VAL A 323 -15.10 -11.89 -25.19
N GLU A 324 -14.07 -12.51 -24.62
CA GLU A 324 -14.08 -12.96 -23.24
C GLU A 324 -13.04 -12.20 -22.42
N LEU A 325 -13.52 -11.58 -21.33
CA LEU A 325 -12.67 -10.92 -20.35
C LEU A 325 -12.33 -11.89 -19.23
N ARG A 326 -11.04 -12.03 -18.94
CA ARG A 326 -10.50 -12.92 -17.92
C ARG A 326 -9.52 -12.16 -17.03
N ARG A 327 -9.25 -12.73 -15.86
CA ARG A 327 -8.13 -12.34 -14.99
C ARG A 327 -7.31 -13.58 -14.68
N VAL A 328 -6.00 -13.44 -14.68
CA VAL A 328 -5.07 -14.51 -14.31
C VAL A 328 -4.95 -14.58 -12.79
N LYS A 329 -5.30 -15.71 -12.18
CA LYS A 329 -5.44 -15.84 -10.71
C LYS A 329 -4.13 -15.72 -9.94
N ASP A 330 -3.03 -16.15 -10.55
CA ASP A 330 -1.69 -16.22 -9.96
C ASP A 330 -0.77 -15.08 -10.42
N HIS A 331 -1.30 -14.04 -11.06
CA HIS A 331 -0.54 -12.89 -11.52
C HIS A 331 -1.18 -11.62 -10.99
N PHE A 332 -0.52 -10.98 -10.02
CA PHE A 332 -0.96 -9.73 -9.42
C PHE A 332 -0.07 -8.57 -9.85
N ILE A 333 -0.69 -7.50 -10.34
CA ILE A 333 -0.06 -6.20 -10.53
C ILE A 333 -0.25 -5.45 -9.21
N PHE A 334 0.84 -5.24 -8.49
CA PHE A 334 0.88 -4.55 -7.21
C PHE A 334 1.32 -3.10 -7.41
N THR A 335 0.64 -2.17 -6.73
CA THR A 335 0.99 -0.74 -6.73
C THR A 335 1.08 -0.26 -5.30
N ILE A 336 2.21 0.36 -4.96
CA ILE A 336 2.50 0.92 -3.65
C ILE A 336 2.83 2.39 -3.84
N GLU A 337 2.03 3.26 -3.24
CA GLU A 337 2.28 4.70 -3.15
C GLU A 337 2.66 5.02 -1.71
N SER A 338 3.91 5.38 -1.48
CA SER A 338 4.44 5.81 -0.19
C SER A 338 3.85 7.17 0.21
N ALA A 339 3.64 7.38 1.51
CA ALA A 339 3.39 8.70 2.09
C ALA A 339 4.70 9.52 2.25
N GLY A 340 5.84 8.92 1.87
CA GLY A 340 7.14 9.55 1.73
C GLY A 340 8.06 9.44 2.95
N ALA A 341 7.64 8.76 4.02
CA ALA A 341 8.51 8.48 5.17
C ALA A 341 9.65 7.48 4.82
N LEU A 342 9.35 6.49 3.99
CA LEU A 342 10.29 5.48 3.48
C LEU A 342 10.04 5.20 1.99
N PRO A 343 11.06 4.85 1.20
CA PRO A 343 10.87 4.41 -0.17
C PRO A 343 9.99 3.16 -0.28
N PRO A 344 9.17 3.01 -1.35
CA PRO A 344 8.21 1.92 -1.48
C PRO A 344 8.83 0.52 -1.52
N GLU A 345 10.02 0.36 -2.07
CA GLU A 345 10.77 -0.91 -2.07
C GLU A 345 11.20 -1.34 -0.67
N VAL A 346 11.50 -0.36 0.20
CA VAL A 346 11.81 -0.62 1.61
C VAL A 346 10.54 -1.01 2.35
N LEU A 347 9.42 -0.31 2.09
CA LEU A 347 8.12 -0.63 2.69
C LEU A 347 7.68 -2.07 2.40
N PHE A 348 7.80 -2.51 1.14
CA PHE A 348 7.46 -3.89 0.77
C PHE A 348 8.38 -4.90 1.47
N THR A 349 9.69 -4.61 1.55
CA THR A 349 10.65 -5.47 2.25
C THR A 349 10.32 -5.60 3.73
N GLU A 350 9.98 -4.49 4.41
CA GLU A 350 9.56 -4.51 5.81
C GLU A 350 8.23 -5.25 6.01
N ALA A 351 7.29 -5.15 5.06
CA ALA A 351 6.05 -5.92 5.13
C ALA A 351 6.28 -7.44 5.06
N VAL A 352 7.26 -7.89 4.29
CA VAL A 352 7.65 -9.31 4.24
C VAL A 352 8.24 -9.76 5.57
N LYS A 353 9.18 -8.99 6.14
CA LYS A 353 9.79 -9.29 7.45
C LYS A 353 8.76 -9.37 8.57
N ILE A 354 7.78 -8.45 8.59
CA ILE A 354 6.71 -8.48 9.59
C ILE A 354 5.88 -9.78 9.50
N LEU A 355 5.67 -10.31 8.30
CA LEU A 355 4.98 -11.59 8.14
C LEU A 355 5.85 -12.76 8.61
N GLU A 356 7.15 -12.74 8.31
CA GLU A 356 8.14 -13.71 8.80
C GLU A 356 8.19 -13.73 10.33
N ASP A 357 8.36 -12.56 10.98
CA ASP A 357 8.38 -12.41 12.44
C ASP A 357 7.10 -12.93 13.11
N LYS A 358 5.94 -12.81 12.45
CA LYS A 358 4.69 -13.39 12.96
C LYS A 358 4.71 -14.91 12.93
N CYS A 359 5.20 -15.51 11.85
CA CYS A 359 5.34 -16.96 11.75
C CYS A 359 6.32 -17.47 12.81
N ASP A 360 7.46 -16.81 12.96
CA ASP A 360 8.50 -17.20 13.93
C ASP A 360 8.03 -17.10 15.37
N ARG A 361 7.26 -16.07 15.72
CA ARG A 361 6.62 -15.97 17.04
C ARG A 361 5.68 -17.16 17.31
N VAL A 362 4.82 -17.50 16.35
CA VAL A 362 3.90 -18.63 16.51
C VAL A 362 4.65 -19.95 16.64
N ILE A 363 5.71 -20.16 15.86
CA ILE A 363 6.55 -21.37 15.96
C ILE A 363 7.24 -21.44 17.33
N SER A 364 7.76 -20.32 17.82
CA SER A 364 8.47 -20.24 19.10
C SER A 364 7.55 -20.46 20.29
N GLU A 365 6.29 -20.04 20.22
CA GLU A 365 5.29 -20.28 21.28
C GLU A 365 4.75 -21.73 21.28
N LEU A 366 4.79 -22.41 20.14
CA LEU A 366 4.36 -23.80 19.99
C LEU A 366 5.47 -24.83 20.27
N SER A 367 6.74 -24.43 20.18
CA SER A 367 7.92 -25.27 20.47
C SER A 367 8.24 -25.26 21.96
#